data_AF-A0A1I8MBD7-F1
#
_entry.id   AF-A0A1I8MBD7-F1
#
_cell.length_a   1.000
_cell.length_b   1.000
_cell.length_c   1.000
_cell.angle_alpha   90.00
_cell.angle_beta   90.00
_cell.angle_gamma   90.00
#
_symmetry.space_group_name_H-M   'P 1'
#
loop_
_entity.id
_entity.type
_entity.pdbx_description
1 polymer ?
#
loop_
_entity_poly.entity_id
_entity_poly.type
_entity_poly.pdbx_seq_one_letter_code
_entity_poly.pdbx_strand_id
1 'polypeptide(L)'
;MTITDGLHYIAVGNPLSKAVIGTTSSLFRANSAGLSSSNSQTMSKNLVKALPTLWELSGRNHNFVRLAGLSGAAAVILGAVGSHHAKFKDNAEMRAIFDTANRFHFFHSIALLGVPLAKYPMVSGALMVLGTALFSGCLYYRAFTGNKPPFARMAPMGGTCLIVAWLSFML
;
A
#
# COMPACT_ATOMS: atom_id res chain seq x y z
N MET A 1 37.92 13.75 38.20
CA MET A 1 38.06 13.13 36.88
C MET A 1 39.20 13.84 36.17
N THR A 2 40.33 13.18 35.98
CA THR A 2 41.49 13.77 35.28
C THR A 2 41.17 13.87 33.79
N ILE A 3 41.75 14.84 33.09
CA ILE A 3 41.55 15.03 31.63
C ILE A 3 41.94 13.76 30.85
N THR A 4 42.90 12.99 31.39
CA THR A 4 43.36 11.71 30.88
C THR A 4 42.26 10.63 30.88
N ASP A 5 41.44 10.57 31.93
CA ASP A 5 40.32 9.61 32.02
C ASP A 5 39.21 9.93 31.01
N GLY A 6 38.96 11.22 30.76
CA GLY A 6 37.99 11.69 29.77
C GLY A 6 38.37 11.33 28.33
N LEU A 7 39.66 11.48 28.00
CA LEU A 7 40.17 11.10 26.68
C LEU A 7 40.14 9.59 26.46
N HIS A 8 40.46 8.79 27.48
CA HIS A 8 40.39 7.33 27.40
C HIS A 8 38.95 6.83 27.18
N TYR A 9 37.96 7.50 27.79
CA TYR A 9 36.55 7.15 27.63
C TYR A 9 36.01 7.51 26.23
N ILE A 10 36.44 8.64 25.65
CA ILE A 10 36.05 9.04 24.29
C ILE A 10 36.73 8.13 23.25
N ALA A 11 38.01 7.82 23.44
CA ALA A 11 38.79 7.04 22.50
C ALA A 11 38.49 5.53 22.54
N VAL A 12 38.18 4.96 23.71
CA VAL A 12 38.05 3.50 23.89
C VAL A 12 36.74 3.10 24.58
N GLY A 13 36.18 3.97 25.42
CA GLY A 13 34.97 3.70 26.19
C GLY A 13 33.67 3.83 25.38
N ASN A 14 33.65 4.67 24.35
CA ASN A 14 32.44 4.97 23.56
C ASN A 14 32.02 3.75 22.70
N PRO A 15 30.73 3.35 22.72
CA PRO A 15 30.21 2.27 21.87
C PRO A 15 30.52 2.45 20.37
N LEU A 16 30.62 3.69 19.88
CA LEU A 16 31.03 3.97 18.50
C LEU A 16 32.49 3.61 18.23
N SER A 17 33.39 3.89 19.17
CA SER A 17 34.80 3.52 19.01
C SER A 17 34.99 2.01 19.11
N LYS A 18 34.27 1.35 20.03
CA LYS A 18 34.27 -0.13 20.12
C LYS A 18 33.71 -0.79 18.85
N ALA A 19 32.68 -0.20 18.24
CA ALA A 19 32.16 -0.67 16.96
C ALA A 19 33.18 -0.47 15.84
N VAL A 20 33.80 0.71 15.73
CA VAL A 20 34.81 1.01 14.70
C VAL A 20 36.06 0.14 14.87
N ILE A 21 36.57 -0.05 16.09
CA ILE A 21 37.71 -0.91 16.43
C ILE A 21 37.35 -2.40 16.20
N GLY A 22 36.12 -2.81 16.52
CA GLY A 22 35.60 -4.14 16.23
C GLY A 22 35.49 -4.41 14.73
N THR A 23 35.04 -3.42 13.95
CA THR A 23 34.94 -3.51 12.48
C THR A 23 36.31 -3.47 11.82
N THR A 24 37.25 -2.65 12.28
CA THR A 24 38.63 -2.61 11.72
C THR A 24 39.42 -3.87 12.06
N SER A 25 39.33 -4.39 13.28
CA SER A 25 39.99 -5.65 13.66
C SER A 25 39.39 -6.86 12.93
N SER A 26 38.08 -6.89 12.70
CA SER A 26 37.42 -7.93 11.90
C SER A 26 37.71 -7.80 10.41
N LEU A 27 37.82 -6.57 9.86
CA LEU A 27 38.27 -6.34 8.48
C LEU A 27 39.73 -6.73 8.28
N PHE A 28 40.62 -6.40 9.22
CA PHE A 28 42.04 -6.78 9.14
C PHE A 28 42.22 -8.31 9.27
N ARG A 29 41.42 -8.96 10.11
CA ARG A 29 41.37 -10.43 10.26
C ARG A 29 40.68 -11.12 9.06
N ALA A 30 39.75 -10.46 8.39
CA ALA A 30 39.14 -10.93 7.15
C ALA A 30 40.05 -10.70 5.93
N ASN A 31 40.98 -9.74 5.99
CA ASN A 31 41.98 -9.53 4.94
C ASN A 31 43.16 -10.52 5.07
N SER A 32 43.41 -11.07 6.26
CA SER A 32 44.41 -12.14 6.47
C SER A 32 43.87 -13.55 6.25
N ALA A 33 42.55 -13.75 6.36
CA ALA A 33 41.86 -14.96 5.95
C ALA A 33 41.16 -14.69 4.61
N GLY A 34 41.87 -14.90 3.50
CA GLY A 34 41.45 -14.58 2.13
C GLY A 34 39.93 -14.62 1.89
N LEU A 35 39.40 -13.48 1.43
CA LEU A 35 37.98 -13.24 1.19
C LEU A 35 37.30 -14.41 0.47
N SER A 36 36.55 -15.22 1.22
CA SER A 36 35.56 -16.13 0.65
C SER A 36 34.30 -15.33 0.32
N SER A 37 34.17 -14.95 -0.94
CA SER A 37 32.96 -14.41 -1.59
C SER A 37 31.71 -15.31 -1.41
N SER A 38 31.84 -16.50 -0.82
CA SER A 38 30.76 -17.47 -0.61
C SER A 38 29.81 -17.08 0.54
N ASN A 39 30.28 -16.33 1.55
CA ASN A 39 29.49 -16.10 2.76
C ASN A 39 28.39 -15.03 2.58
N SER A 40 28.59 -14.07 1.66
CA SER A 40 27.59 -13.04 1.33
C SER A 40 26.39 -13.63 0.57
N GLN A 41 26.63 -14.51 -0.40
CA GLN A 41 25.56 -15.20 -1.14
C GLN A 41 24.79 -16.19 -0.27
N THR A 42 25.46 -16.84 0.69
CA THR A 42 24.82 -17.80 1.60
C THR A 42 23.94 -17.09 2.63
N MET A 43 24.39 -15.97 3.20
CA MET A 43 23.57 -15.16 4.11
C MET A 43 22.36 -14.54 3.38
N SER A 44 22.53 -14.05 2.14
CA SER A 44 21.43 -13.53 1.32
C SER A 44 20.38 -14.61 1.00
N LYS A 45 20.78 -15.82 0.61
CA LYS A 45 19.86 -16.93 0.35
C LYS A 45 19.10 -17.39 1.61
N ASN A 46 19.77 -17.39 2.76
CA ASN A 46 19.14 -17.74 4.03
C ASN A 46 18.19 -16.64 4.55
N LEU A 47 18.49 -15.37 4.30
CA LEU A 47 17.60 -14.24 4.58
C LEU A 47 16.35 -14.25 3.68
N VAL A 48 16.51 -14.53 2.38
CA VAL A 48 15.38 -14.66 1.43
C VAL A 48 14.45 -15.82 1.81
N LYS A 49 15.00 -16.91 2.35
CA LYS A 49 14.22 -18.06 2.83
C LYS A 49 13.53 -17.80 4.18
N ALA A 50 14.02 -16.83 4.97
CA ALA A 50 13.47 -16.48 6.27
C ALA A 50 12.36 -15.43 6.20
N LEU A 51 12.26 -14.66 5.11
CA LEU A 51 11.16 -13.73 4.90
C LEU A 51 9.92 -14.48 4.41
N PRO A 52 8.76 -14.32 5.06
CA PRO A 52 7.52 -14.84 4.51
C PRO A 52 7.27 -14.21 3.14
N THR A 53 6.74 -15.03 2.24
CA THR A 53 6.37 -14.58 0.90
C THR A 53 5.25 -13.54 0.98
N LEU A 54 5.14 -12.64 -0.01
CA LEU A 54 4.14 -11.55 0.03
C LEU A 54 2.70 -12.08 0.18
N TRP A 55 2.40 -13.25 -0.37
CA TRP A 55 1.09 -13.88 -0.23
C TRP A 55 0.88 -14.52 1.15
N GLU A 56 1.95 -14.95 1.84
CA GLU A 56 1.88 -15.39 3.23
C GLU A 56 1.62 -14.22 4.19
N LEU A 57 2.15 -13.02 3.90
CA LEU A 57 1.85 -11.80 4.66
C LEU A 57 0.37 -11.40 4.60
N SER A 58 -0.31 -11.69 3.49
CA SER A 58 -1.76 -11.48 3.38
C SER A 58 -2.57 -12.41 4.30
N GLY A 59 -1.98 -13.50 4.78
CA GLY A 59 -2.55 -14.42 5.74
C GLY A 59 -3.98 -14.87 5.41
N ARG A 60 -4.84 -14.90 6.43
CA ARG A 60 -6.25 -15.34 6.34
C ARG A 60 -7.15 -14.41 5.51
N ASN A 61 -6.66 -13.24 5.11
CA ASN A 61 -7.43 -12.17 4.46
C ASN A 61 -7.19 -12.05 2.95
N HIS A 62 -6.66 -13.11 2.30
CA HIS A 62 -6.40 -13.12 0.84
C HIS A 62 -7.64 -12.80 -0.01
N ASN A 63 -8.84 -12.98 0.54
CA ASN A 63 -10.10 -12.68 -0.14
C ASN A 63 -10.18 -11.21 -0.56
N PHE A 64 -9.63 -10.29 0.25
CA PHE A 64 -9.60 -8.88 -0.11
C PHE A 64 -8.68 -8.59 -1.28
N VAL A 65 -7.56 -9.30 -1.41
CA VAL A 65 -6.67 -9.18 -2.59
C VAL A 65 -7.39 -9.63 -3.87
N ARG A 66 -8.20 -10.69 -3.80
CA ARG A 66 -9.02 -11.14 -4.93
C ARG A 66 -10.10 -10.12 -5.29
N LEU A 67 -10.78 -9.56 -4.30
CA LEU A 67 -11.77 -8.50 -4.49
C LEU A 67 -11.12 -7.24 -5.08
N ALA A 68 -9.88 -6.93 -4.69
CA ALA A 68 -9.11 -5.81 -5.19
C ALA A 68 -8.80 -6.00 -6.68
N GLY A 69 -8.37 -7.20 -7.06
CA GLY A 69 -8.16 -7.57 -8.45
C GLY A 69 -9.42 -7.47 -9.29
N LEU A 70 -10.56 -7.96 -8.77
CA LEU A 70 -11.85 -7.87 -9.46
C LEU A 70 -12.32 -6.41 -9.62
N SER A 71 -12.24 -5.61 -8.56
CA SER A 71 -12.59 -4.19 -8.59
C SER A 71 -11.68 -3.40 -9.52
N GLY A 72 -10.37 -3.65 -9.48
CA GLY A 72 -9.40 -3.03 -10.38
C GLY A 72 -9.66 -3.39 -11.85
N ALA A 73 -9.96 -4.65 -12.15
CA ALA A 73 -10.34 -5.08 -13.50
C ALA A 73 -11.62 -4.37 -13.97
N ALA A 74 -12.63 -4.26 -13.11
CA ALA A 74 -13.85 -3.50 -13.41
C ALA A 74 -13.56 -2.01 -13.66
N ALA A 75 -12.67 -1.39 -12.89
CA ALA A 75 -12.24 -0.01 -13.11
C ALA A 75 -11.50 0.17 -14.45
N VAL A 76 -10.65 -0.78 -14.86
CA VAL A 76 -9.99 -0.76 -16.18
C VAL A 76 -11.03 -0.83 -17.30
N ILE A 77 -11.97 -1.78 -17.21
CA ILE A 77 -13.03 -1.94 -18.22
C ILE A 77 -13.86 -0.65 -18.32
N LEU A 78 -14.30 -0.10 -17.19
CA LEU A 78 -15.06 1.14 -17.17
C LEU A 78 -14.24 2.32 -17.71
N GLY A 79 -12.96 2.44 -17.34
CA GLY A 79 -12.07 3.46 -17.89
C GLY A 79 -11.94 3.38 -19.42
N ALA A 80 -11.77 2.16 -19.97
CA ALA A 80 -11.75 1.94 -21.40
C ALA A 80 -13.07 2.34 -22.06
N VAL A 81 -14.21 1.89 -21.51
CA VAL A 81 -15.54 2.27 -22.00
C VAL A 81 -15.71 3.78 -21.99
N GLY A 82 -15.35 4.45 -20.89
CA GLY A 82 -15.41 5.90 -20.78
C GLY A 82 -14.66 6.61 -21.89
N SER A 83 -13.43 6.18 -22.19
CA SER A 83 -12.60 6.78 -23.25
C SER A 83 -13.21 6.68 -24.66
N HIS A 84 -13.95 5.61 -24.95
CA HIS A 84 -14.55 5.36 -26.27
C HIS A 84 -16.03 5.74 -26.37
N HIS A 85 -16.70 6.09 -25.26
CA HIS A 85 -18.14 6.34 -25.26
C HIS A 85 -18.47 7.69 -25.91
N ALA A 86 -19.02 7.63 -27.13
CA ALA A 86 -19.30 8.80 -27.96
C ALA A 86 -20.21 9.85 -27.29
N LYS A 87 -21.18 9.45 -26.44
CA LYS A 87 -22.08 10.40 -25.76
C LYS A 87 -21.37 11.34 -24.79
N PHE A 88 -20.18 10.97 -24.30
CA PHE A 88 -19.37 11.86 -23.47
C PHE A 88 -18.66 12.96 -24.28
N LYS A 89 -18.63 12.84 -25.60
CA LYS A 89 -18.08 13.88 -26.49
C LYS A 89 -19.00 15.11 -26.55
N ASP A 90 -20.30 14.89 -26.43
CA ASP A 90 -21.32 15.95 -26.52
C ASP A 90 -21.73 16.50 -25.14
N ASN A 91 -21.35 15.82 -24.05
CA ASN A 91 -21.70 16.20 -22.66
C ASN A 91 -20.46 16.20 -21.76
N ALA A 92 -19.71 17.31 -21.78
CA ALA A 92 -18.47 17.48 -21.01
C ALA A 92 -18.66 17.34 -19.49
N GLU A 93 -19.81 17.76 -18.94
CA GLU A 93 -20.13 17.60 -17.52
C GLU A 93 -20.25 16.11 -17.12
N MET A 94 -20.99 15.32 -17.91
CA MET A 94 -21.15 13.89 -17.64
C MET A 94 -19.83 13.15 -17.79
N ARG A 95 -18.97 13.60 -18.70
CA ARG A 95 -17.61 13.10 -18.82
C ARG A 95 -16.78 13.37 -17.56
N ALA A 96 -16.82 14.59 -17.03
CA ALA A 96 -16.11 14.93 -15.80
C ALA A 96 -16.60 14.10 -14.60
N ILE A 97 -17.91 13.86 -14.49
CA ILE A 97 -18.49 12.99 -13.45
C ILE A 97 -18.01 11.54 -13.63
N PHE A 98 -18.00 11.02 -14.86
CA PHE A 98 -17.49 9.68 -15.17
C PHE A 98 -16.02 9.53 -14.79
N ASP A 99 -15.18 10.46 -15.21
CA ASP A 99 -13.74 10.42 -14.94
C ASP A 99 -13.45 10.52 -13.44
N THR A 100 -14.25 11.30 -12.70
CA THR A 100 -14.20 11.33 -11.23
C THR A 100 -14.57 9.98 -10.63
N ALA A 101 -15.68 9.37 -11.09
CA ALA A 101 -16.10 8.05 -10.63
C ALA A 101 -15.00 7.00 -10.84
N ASN A 102 -14.36 7.02 -12.02
CA ASN A 102 -13.34 6.05 -12.38
C ASN A 102 -12.04 6.24 -11.60
N ARG A 103 -11.60 7.49 -11.41
CA ARG A 103 -10.45 7.79 -10.56
C ARG A 103 -10.65 7.29 -9.13
N PHE A 104 -11.81 7.58 -8.54
CA PHE A 104 -12.13 7.10 -7.19
C PHE A 104 -12.27 5.58 -7.14
N HIS A 105 -12.85 4.93 -8.15
CA HIS A 105 -12.90 3.47 -8.22
C HIS A 105 -11.49 2.88 -8.17
N PHE A 106 -10.58 3.35 -9.02
CA PHE A 106 -9.19 2.88 -9.06
C PHE A 106 -8.44 3.08 -7.75
N PHE A 107 -8.51 4.27 -7.14
CA PHE A 107 -7.80 4.54 -5.90
C PHE A 107 -8.22 3.61 -4.78
N HIS A 108 -9.52 3.31 -4.67
CA HIS A 108 -10.01 2.41 -3.65
C HIS A 108 -9.79 0.93 -3.99
N SER A 109 -9.74 0.55 -5.28
CA SER A 109 -9.29 -0.79 -5.67
C SER A 109 -7.84 -1.04 -5.27
N ILE A 110 -6.95 -0.06 -5.47
CA ILE A 110 -5.55 -0.13 -5.04
C ILE A 110 -5.46 -0.16 -3.51
N ALA A 111 -6.23 0.68 -2.82
CA ALA A 111 -6.29 0.66 -1.36
C ALA A 111 -6.76 -0.70 -0.82
N LEU A 112 -7.63 -1.40 -1.55
CA LEU A 112 -8.11 -2.73 -1.19
C LEU A 112 -6.99 -3.80 -1.18
N LEU A 113 -5.92 -3.61 -1.97
CA LEU A 113 -4.72 -4.46 -1.91
C LEU A 113 -3.97 -4.30 -0.58
N GLY A 114 -4.09 -3.13 0.06
CA GLY A 114 -3.48 -2.83 1.36
C GLY A 114 -4.29 -3.34 2.56
N VAL A 115 -5.56 -3.75 2.36
CA VAL A 115 -6.46 -4.21 3.44
C VAL A 115 -5.88 -5.34 4.28
N PRO A 116 -5.22 -6.38 3.73
CA PRO A 116 -4.65 -7.46 4.54
C PRO A 116 -3.61 -6.99 5.58
N LEU A 117 -3.00 -5.82 5.38
CA LEU A 117 -2.03 -5.23 6.29
C LEU A 117 -2.66 -4.42 7.43
N ALA A 118 -3.97 -4.16 7.37
CA ALA A 118 -4.69 -3.44 8.43
C ALA A 118 -4.84 -4.31 9.68
N LYS A 119 -4.96 -3.67 10.85
CA LYS A 119 -5.28 -4.36 12.10
C LYS A 119 -6.67 -4.99 12.11
N TYR A 120 -7.65 -4.34 11.46
CA TYR A 120 -9.03 -4.80 11.35
C TYR A 120 -9.46 -4.99 9.89
N PRO A 121 -8.85 -5.96 9.16
CA PRO A 121 -8.98 -6.08 7.71
C PRO A 121 -10.42 -6.33 7.25
N MET A 122 -11.22 -7.05 8.05
CA MET A 122 -12.63 -7.29 7.73
C MET A 122 -13.45 -5.99 7.72
N VAL A 123 -13.21 -5.10 8.69
CA VAL A 123 -13.94 -3.82 8.80
C VAL A 123 -13.46 -2.87 7.70
N SER A 124 -12.15 -2.69 7.57
CA SER A 124 -11.54 -1.82 6.55
C SER A 124 -11.94 -2.26 5.14
N GLY A 125 -11.85 -3.56 4.86
CA GLY A 125 -12.21 -4.14 3.57
C GLY A 125 -13.69 -4.03 3.25
N ALA A 126 -14.57 -4.33 4.21
CA ALA A 126 -16.02 -4.22 3.99
C ALA A 126 -16.44 -2.76 3.72
N LEU A 127 -15.95 -1.82 4.52
CA LEU A 127 -16.22 -0.39 4.32
C LEU A 127 -15.66 0.11 2.99
N MET A 128 -14.48 -0.37 2.58
CA MET A 128 -13.86 0.03 1.33
C MET A 128 -14.63 -0.49 0.11
N VAL A 129 -15.03 -1.77 0.11
CA VAL A 129 -15.84 -2.35 -0.98
C VAL A 129 -17.20 -1.66 -1.07
N LEU A 130 -17.91 -1.56 0.06
CA LEU A 130 -19.25 -0.97 0.10
C LEU A 130 -19.22 0.52 -0.26
N GLY A 131 -18.27 1.26 0.30
CA GLY A 131 -18.08 2.67 0.00
C GLY A 131 -17.75 2.92 -1.46
N THR A 132 -16.87 2.11 -2.06
CA THR A 132 -16.50 2.22 -3.48
C THR A 132 -17.69 1.94 -4.39
N ALA A 133 -18.46 0.89 -4.09
CA ALA A 133 -19.66 0.53 -4.86
C ALA A 133 -20.74 1.62 -4.78
N LEU A 134 -21.01 2.14 -3.58
CA LEU A 134 -22.01 3.18 -3.38
C LEU A 134 -21.59 4.52 -3.99
N PHE A 135 -20.36 4.96 -3.73
CA PHE A 135 -19.86 6.24 -4.24
C PHE A 135 -19.67 6.19 -5.76
N SER A 136 -18.77 5.33 -6.25
CA SER A 136 -18.41 5.27 -7.67
C SER A 136 -19.59 4.76 -8.50
N GLY A 137 -20.35 3.77 -8.01
CA GLY A 137 -21.53 3.25 -8.71
C GLY A 137 -22.62 4.30 -8.92
N CYS A 138 -22.91 5.15 -7.92
CA CYS A 138 -23.87 6.25 -8.08
C CYS A 138 -23.39 7.28 -9.12
N LEU A 139 -22.10 7.59 -9.15
CA LEU A 139 -21.54 8.53 -10.12
C LEU A 139 -21.55 7.94 -11.53
N TYR A 140 -21.23 6.65 -11.70
CA TYR A 140 -21.35 5.95 -12.98
C TYR A 140 -22.78 5.95 -13.50
N TYR A 141 -23.76 5.65 -12.64
CA TYR A 141 -25.17 5.70 -13.01
C TYR A 141 -25.56 7.09 -13.53
N ARG A 142 -25.16 8.14 -12.80
CA ARG A 142 -25.44 9.53 -13.16
C ARG A 142 -24.77 9.91 -14.48
N ALA A 143 -23.53 9.47 -14.70
CA ALA A 143 -22.79 9.74 -15.93
C ALA A 143 -23.42 9.08 -17.16
N PHE A 144 -23.90 7.83 -17.06
CA PHE A 144 -24.53 7.14 -18.19
C PHE A 144 -25.98 7.58 -18.45
N THR A 145 -26.74 7.86 -17.39
CA THR A 145 -28.18 8.14 -17.50
C THR A 145 -28.45 9.63 -17.68
N GLY A 146 -27.53 10.51 -17.27
CA GLY A 146 -27.74 11.97 -17.20
C GLY A 146 -28.71 12.41 -16.09
N ASN A 147 -29.48 11.47 -15.53
CA ASN A 147 -30.43 11.71 -14.46
C ASN A 147 -29.79 11.58 -13.08
N LYS A 148 -30.31 12.37 -12.12
CA LYS A 148 -29.96 12.18 -10.71
C LYS A 148 -30.35 10.75 -10.29
N PRO A 149 -29.46 10.00 -9.63
CA PRO A 149 -29.80 8.66 -9.17
C PRO A 149 -31.00 8.74 -8.22
N PRO A 150 -31.94 7.78 -8.29
CA PRO A 150 -33.14 7.76 -7.44
C PRO A 150 -32.80 7.78 -5.94
N PHE A 151 -31.57 7.40 -5.60
CA PHE A 151 -31.03 7.41 -4.25
C PHE A 151 -29.88 8.41 -4.11
N ALA A 152 -30.15 9.69 -4.30
CA ALA A 152 -29.13 10.75 -4.25
C ALA A 152 -28.30 10.79 -2.93
N ARG A 153 -28.83 10.25 -1.82
CA ARG A 153 -28.10 10.12 -0.54
C ARG A 153 -27.08 8.99 -0.49
N MET A 154 -27.09 8.04 -1.43
CA MET A 154 -26.13 6.93 -1.43
C MET A 154 -24.70 7.39 -1.73
N ALA A 155 -24.52 8.39 -2.59
CA ALA A 155 -23.18 8.91 -2.90
C ALA A 155 -22.49 9.51 -1.65
N PRO A 156 -23.10 10.45 -0.89
CA PRO A 156 -22.48 10.96 0.33
C PRO A 156 -22.31 9.88 1.41
N MET A 157 -23.23 8.92 1.52
CA MET A 157 -23.06 7.77 2.43
C MET A 157 -21.88 6.87 2.02
N GLY A 158 -21.69 6.64 0.72
CA GLY A 158 -20.53 5.92 0.20
C GLY A 158 -19.24 6.65 0.52
N GLY A 159 -19.23 7.97 0.35
CA GLY A 159 -18.10 8.83 0.71
C GLY A 159 -17.75 8.78 2.20
N THR A 160 -18.74 8.80 3.10
CA THR A 160 -18.47 8.65 4.54
C THR A 160 -17.94 7.27 4.88
N CYS A 161 -18.46 6.20 4.28
CA CYS A 161 -17.90 4.86 4.42
C CYS A 161 -16.43 4.80 4.00
N LEU A 162 -16.07 5.44 2.87
CA LEU A 162 -14.69 5.51 2.39
C LEU A 162 -13.79 6.27 3.36
N ILE A 163 -14.23 7.41 3.90
CA ILE A 163 -13.48 8.16 4.92
C ILE A 163 -13.21 7.28 6.14
N VAL A 164 -14.23 6.61 6.67
CA VAL A 164 -14.07 5.71 7.83
C VAL A 164 -13.18 4.51 7.49
N ALA A 165 -13.25 3.98 6.26
CA ALA A 165 -12.34 2.93 5.81
C ALA A 165 -10.89 3.38 5.85
N TRP A 166 -10.59 4.59 5.35
CA TRP A 166 -9.24 5.16 5.40
C TRP A 166 -8.76 5.39 6.83
N LEU A 167 -9.62 5.93 7.70
CA LEU A 167 -9.29 6.13 9.11
C LEU A 167 -9.04 4.79 9.84
N SER A 168 -9.74 3.72 9.46
CA SER A 168 -9.55 2.41 10.08
C SER A 168 -8.16 1.81 9.85
N PHE A 169 -7.42 2.26 8.81
CA PHE A 169 -6.02 1.86 8.60
C PHE A 169 -5.05 2.44 9.64
N MET A 170 -5.44 3.46 10.40
CA MET A 170 -4.61 4.04 11.46
C MET A 170 -4.62 3.24 12.77
N LEU A 171 -5.54 2.28 12.92
CA LEU A 171 -5.77 1.53 14.16
C LEU A 171 -4.76 0.39 14.33
#